data_AF-A0A7Y2AP50-F1
#
_entry.id   AF-A0A7Y2AP50-F1
#
_cell.length_a   1.000
_cell.length_b   1.000
_cell.length_c   1.000
_cell.angle_alpha   90.00
_cell.angle_beta   90.00
_cell.angle_gamma   90.00
#
_symmetry.space_group_name_H-M   'P 1'
#
loop_
_entity.id
_entity.type
_entity.pdbx_description
1 polymer ?
#
loop_
_entity_poly.entity_id
_entity_poly.type
_entity_poly.pdbx_seq_one_letter_code
_entity_poly.pdbx_strand_id
1 'polypeptide(L)'
;MSDPNDPKQSSDRTTPDEPRTDEPRTDEPTTDEPSPFAAAPAKYEAAGLIPRPTGVTVTGVLCLLGGIMGALVGLLTLLQLIFGRQLASVMVPSGPAGEAQRQMNSALQGVMDKYLIPNLGVAGGGLILSACLIVGGIALFRAKQWTPTWLRRTFLVMIVFELIRQSVFALVQMETYPVMQDGFAKMAEANQGSSGSAEMMKSIQQASMIIGFVFWGGWTLVKILILTWGFRYLGRQHVRDYLAQATAVEADVAKS
;
A
#
# COMPACT_ATOMS: atom_id res chain seq x y z
N MET A 1 -3.42 -43.83 -32.82
CA MET A 1 -2.07 -44.39 -32.75
C MET A 1 -1.48 -43.93 -31.45
N SER A 2 -1.38 -44.87 -30.51
CA SER A 2 -0.95 -44.66 -29.14
C SER A 2 0.56 -44.87 -29.07
N ASP A 3 1.28 -43.97 -28.41
CA ASP A 3 2.69 -44.19 -28.08
C ASP A 3 2.84 -44.25 -26.55
N PRO A 4 3.06 -45.44 -25.97
CA PRO A 4 3.25 -45.63 -24.54
C PRO A 4 4.67 -46.14 -24.27
N ASN A 5 5.59 -45.26 -23.89
CA ASN A 5 6.83 -45.64 -23.19
C ASN A 5 7.66 -44.41 -22.87
N ASP A 6 7.91 -44.14 -21.59
CA ASP A 6 9.29 -44.08 -21.11
C ASP A 6 9.36 -44.02 -19.57
N PRO A 7 10.48 -44.50 -18.97
CA PRO A 7 10.44 -45.28 -17.75
C PRO A 7 10.90 -44.47 -16.53
N LYS A 8 10.50 -45.00 -15.38
CA LYS A 8 10.97 -44.62 -14.05
C LYS A 8 12.51 -44.67 -13.98
N GLN A 9 13.16 -43.50 -13.90
CA GLN A 9 14.53 -43.42 -13.39
C GLN A 9 14.50 -43.13 -11.89
N SER A 10 14.70 -44.21 -11.13
CA SER A 10 15.19 -44.19 -9.76
C SER A 10 16.67 -43.83 -9.81
N SER A 11 17.05 -42.69 -9.24
CA SER A 11 18.44 -42.36 -8.95
C SER A 11 18.62 -42.37 -7.44
N ASP A 12 19.09 -43.52 -6.93
CA ASP A 12 19.79 -43.62 -5.66
C ASP A 12 20.92 -42.58 -5.65
N ARG A 13 20.75 -41.54 -4.84
CA ARG A 13 21.79 -40.54 -4.59
C ARG A 13 22.39 -40.84 -3.23
N THR A 14 23.43 -41.67 -3.26
CA THR A 14 24.34 -41.92 -2.15
C THR A 14 25.00 -40.60 -1.77
N THR A 15 24.59 -40.01 -0.66
CA THR A 15 25.26 -38.85 -0.06
C THR A 15 26.62 -39.32 0.46
N PRO A 16 27.75 -38.73 0.00
CA PRO A 16 29.04 -38.98 0.64
C PRO A 16 29.00 -38.33 2.03
N ASP A 17 29.25 -39.13 3.06
CA ASP A 17 29.57 -38.63 4.40
C ASP A 17 30.79 -37.71 4.30
N GLU A 18 30.57 -36.41 4.45
CA GLU A 18 31.67 -35.46 4.63
C GLU A 18 32.36 -35.76 5.97
N PRO A 19 33.70 -35.81 5.99
CA PRO A 19 34.44 -35.95 7.23
C PRO A 19 34.19 -34.72 8.10
N ARG A 20 33.61 -34.94 9.28
CA ARG A 20 33.54 -33.94 10.35
C ARG A 20 34.96 -33.54 10.73
N THR A 21 35.42 -32.41 10.21
CA THR A 21 36.52 -31.66 10.76
C THR A 21 36.01 -31.02 12.04
N ASP A 22 36.31 -31.66 13.17
CA ASP A 22 36.22 -31.01 14.48
C ASP A 22 37.25 -29.88 14.50
N GLU A 23 36.86 -28.70 14.02
CA GLU A 23 37.65 -27.51 14.23
C GLU A 23 37.77 -27.27 15.74
N PRO A 24 39.00 -27.07 16.27
CA PRO A 24 39.16 -26.72 17.66
C PRO A 24 38.38 -25.43 17.90
N ARG A 25 37.40 -25.52 18.79
CA ARG A 25 36.63 -24.38 19.28
C ARG A 25 37.64 -23.46 19.96
N THR A 26 38.18 -22.54 19.18
CA THR A 26 38.96 -21.43 19.68
C THR A 26 37.94 -20.58 20.42
N ASP A 27 37.89 -20.75 21.74
CA ASP A 27 37.22 -19.81 22.63
C ASP A 27 37.99 -18.50 22.49
N GLU A 28 37.71 -17.76 21.41
CA GLU A 28 38.07 -16.35 21.35
C GLU A 28 37.48 -15.75 22.62
N PRO A 29 38.29 -15.09 23.46
CA PRO A 29 37.77 -14.35 24.57
C PRO A 29 36.76 -13.38 23.95
N THR A 30 35.48 -13.60 24.22
CA THR A 30 34.43 -12.63 23.93
C THR A 30 34.85 -11.41 24.71
N THR A 31 35.64 -10.58 24.05
CA THR A 31 36.01 -9.27 24.51
C THR A 31 34.64 -8.63 24.47
N ASP A 32 34.04 -8.46 25.65
CA ASP A 32 32.85 -7.66 25.85
C ASP A 32 33.22 -6.23 25.44
N GLU A 33 33.41 -6.01 24.13
CA GLU A 33 33.42 -4.69 23.57
C GLU A 33 32.07 -4.12 23.95
N PRO A 34 32.02 -3.12 24.83
CA PRO A 34 30.76 -2.55 25.27
C PRO A 34 30.07 -2.11 23.99
N SER A 35 28.94 -2.75 23.70
CA SER A 35 28.15 -2.46 22.51
C SER A 35 28.12 -0.95 22.32
N PRO A 36 28.46 -0.41 21.14
CA PRO A 36 28.47 1.05 20.93
C PRO A 36 27.10 1.70 21.18
N PHE A 37 26.04 0.88 21.31
CA PHE A 37 24.71 1.30 21.74
C PHE A 37 24.55 1.49 23.26
N ALA A 38 25.41 0.90 24.09
CA ALA A 38 25.39 1.04 25.55
C ALA A 38 25.99 2.38 26.05
N ALA A 39 26.82 3.05 25.25
CA ALA A 39 27.43 4.35 25.59
C ALA A 39 26.58 5.58 25.16
N ALA A 40 25.54 5.37 24.36
CA ALA A 40 24.61 6.42 23.94
C ALA A 40 23.83 7.10 25.09
N PRO A 41 23.28 6.40 26.10
CA PRO A 41 22.37 7.01 27.07
C PRO A 41 23.00 8.13 27.92
N ALA A 42 24.28 8.01 28.27
CA ALA A 42 24.96 9.00 29.12
C ALA A 42 25.10 10.40 28.48
N LYS A 43 25.20 10.48 27.14
CA LYS A 43 25.27 11.76 26.41
C LYS A 43 23.91 12.45 26.31
N TYR A 44 22.82 11.68 26.26
CA TYR A 44 21.46 12.21 26.19
C TYR A 44 21.02 12.79 27.54
N GLU A 45 21.43 12.14 28.64
CA GLU A 45 21.15 12.58 30.01
C GLU A 45 21.87 13.91 30.33
N ALA A 46 23.13 14.07 29.89
CA ALA A 46 23.89 15.31 30.07
C ALA A 46 23.34 16.51 29.27
N ALA A 47 22.59 16.25 28.19
CA ALA A 47 21.99 17.28 27.34
C ALA A 47 20.49 17.53 27.63
N GLY A 48 19.91 16.84 28.60
CA GLY A 48 18.46 16.89 28.87
C GLY A 48 17.60 16.37 27.70
N LEU A 49 18.18 15.58 26.79
CA LEU A 49 17.49 15.07 25.61
C LEU A 49 16.82 13.73 25.95
N ILE A 50 15.49 13.71 26.02
CA ILE A 50 14.73 12.47 26.24
C ILE A 50 14.86 11.59 24.98
N PRO A 51 15.42 10.36 25.07
CA PRO A 51 15.60 9.50 23.91
C PRO A 51 14.23 9.18 23.27
N ARG A 52 14.08 9.47 21.98
CA ARG A 52 12.82 9.23 21.26
C ARG A 52 12.62 7.73 21.00
N PRO A 53 11.50 7.12 21.41
CA PRO A 53 11.23 5.72 21.09
C PRO A 53 11.19 5.51 19.57
N THR A 54 11.91 4.51 19.06
CA THR A 54 12.01 4.24 17.61
C THR A 54 10.65 4.12 16.94
N GLY A 55 9.68 3.48 17.59
CA GLY A 55 8.34 3.32 17.03
C GLY A 55 7.56 4.63 16.89
N VAL A 56 7.82 5.66 17.69
CA VAL A 56 7.22 7.00 17.53
C VAL A 56 7.72 7.64 16.24
N THR A 57 9.02 7.55 15.97
CA THR A 57 9.62 8.03 14.72
C THR A 57 9.07 7.27 13.52
N VAL A 58 9.06 5.93 13.57
CA VAL A 58 8.52 5.10 12.47
C VAL A 58 7.06 5.42 12.20
N THR A 59 6.23 5.52 13.24
CA THR A 59 4.81 5.88 13.10
C THR A 59 4.65 7.28 12.49
N GLY A 60 5.45 8.26 12.94
CA GLY A 60 5.44 9.61 12.40
C GLY A 60 5.78 9.67 10.91
N VAL A 61 6.84 8.96 10.50
CA VAL A 61 7.24 8.86 9.08
C VAL A 61 6.16 8.19 8.24
N LEU A 62 5.59 7.07 8.71
CA LEU A 62 4.52 6.36 7.99
C LEU A 62 3.27 7.23 7.83
N CYS A 63 2.89 8.01 8.86
CA CYS A 63 1.79 8.97 8.76
C CYS A 63 2.08 10.05 7.71
N LEU A 64 3.29 10.63 7.69
CA LEU A 64 3.65 11.65 6.70
C LEU A 64 3.65 11.09 5.27
N LEU A 65 4.32 9.96 5.04
CA LEU A 65 4.39 9.33 3.72
C LEU A 65 3.00 8.88 3.26
N GLY A 66 2.25 8.22 4.13
CA GLY A 66 0.88 7.76 3.84
C GLY A 66 -0.05 8.93 3.55
N GLY A 67 0.06 10.03 4.30
CA GLY A 67 -0.72 11.24 4.08
C GLY A 67 -0.35 11.97 2.79
N ILE A 68 0.93 12.16 2.48
CA ILE A 68 1.37 12.83 1.24
C ILE A 68 0.97 12.00 0.02
N MET A 69 1.27 10.70 0.01
CA MET A 69 0.90 9.83 -1.11
C MET A 69 -0.62 9.72 -1.27
N GLY A 70 -1.34 9.61 -0.15
CA GLY A 70 -2.81 9.61 -0.15
C GLY A 70 -3.40 10.90 -0.72
N ALA A 71 -2.82 12.05 -0.38
CA ALA A 71 -3.25 13.34 -0.91
C ALA A 71 -2.99 13.47 -2.43
N LEU A 72 -1.80 13.06 -2.89
CA LEU A 72 -1.47 13.06 -4.32
C LEU A 72 -2.41 12.16 -5.11
N VAL A 73 -2.64 10.92 -4.65
CA VAL A 73 -3.56 9.98 -5.30
C VAL A 73 -4.99 10.52 -5.28
N GLY A 74 -5.45 11.08 -4.16
CA GLY A 74 -6.78 11.69 -4.05
C GLY A 74 -6.97 12.86 -5.02
N LEU A 75 -5.96 13.73 -5.14
CA LEU A 75 -6.00 14.87 -6.06
C LEU A 75 -6.02 14.41 -7.52
N LEU A 76 -5.15 13.46 -7.89
CA LEU A 76 -5.14 12.87 -9.24
C LEU A 76 -6.47 12.21 -9.57
N THR A 77 -7.09 11.53 -8.59
CA THR A 77 -8.43 10.94 -8.76
C THR A 77 -9.48 12.00 -9.03
N LEU A 78 -9.48 13.11 -8.28
CA LEU A 78 -10.41 14.22 -8.53
C LEU A 78 -10.19 14.86 -9.90
N LEU A 79 -8.93 15.08 -10.29
CA LEU A 79 -8.59 15.60 -11.61
C LEU A 79 -9.09 14.65 -12.72
N GLN A 80 -8.91 13.34 -12.55
CA GLN A 80 -9.41 12.34 -13.49
C GLN A 80 -10.94 12.34 -13.55
N LEU A 81 -11.64 12.52 -12.43
CA LEU A 81 -13.10 12.62 -12.43
C LEU A 81 -13.61 13.85 -13.19
N ILE A 82 -12.91 14.98 -13.10
CA ILE A 82 -13.31 16.24 -13.76
C ILE A 82 -12.90 16.28 -15.23
N PHE A 83 -11.65 15.91 -15.54
CA PHE A 83 -11.04 16.09 -16.87
C PHE A 83 -10.85 14.80 -17.65
N GLY A 84 -11.07 13.62 -17.03
CA GLY A 84 -10.78 12.33 -17.64
C GLY A 84 -11.56 12.08 -18.93
N ARG A 85 -12.79 12.59 -19.03
CA ARG A 85 -13.61 12.45 -20.26
C ARG A 85 -12.99 13.20 -21.44
N GLN A 86 -12.50 14.41 -21.22
CA GLN A 86 -11.89 15.22 -22.27
C GLN A 86 -10.59 14.57 -22.75
N LEU A 87 -9.73 14.14 -21.83
CA LEU A 87 -8.48 13.45 -22.18
C LEU A 87 -8.74 12.14 -22.93
N ALA A 88 -9.72 11.35 -22.49
CA ALA A 88 -10.07 10.09 -23.16
C ALA A 88 -10.57 10.33 -24.60
N SER A 89 -11.34 11.39 -24.85
CA SER A 89 -11.87 11.67 -26.20
C SER A 89 -10.80 12.05 -27.23
N VAL A 90 -9.69 12.66 -26.81
CA VAL A 90 -8.61 13.11 -27.71
C VAL A 90 -7.68 11.95 -28.12
N MET A 91 -7.64 10.89 -27.31
CA MET A 91 -6.70 9.77 -27.49
C MET A 91 -7.26 8.62 -28.37
N VAL A 92 -8.52 8.65 -28.79
CA VAL A 92 -9.11 7.54 -29.56
C VAL A 92 -8.82 7.70 -31.07
N PRO A 93 -8.11 6.74 -31.71
CA PRO A 93 -7.82 6.79 -33.14
C PRO A 93 -9.10 6.75 -33.99
N SER A 94 -9.00 7.19 -35.24
CA SER A 94 -10.09 7.06 -36.23
C SER A 94 -10.15 5.64 -36.81
N GLY A 95 -11.34 5.24 -37.30
CA GLY A 95 -11.59 3.96 -37.95
C GLY A 95 -12.38 2.95 -37.09
N PRO A 96 -12.62 1.72 -37.61
CA PRO A 96 -13.50 0.74 -36.97
C PRO A 96 -13.06 0.30 -35.56
N ALA A 97 -11.76 0.12 -35.35
CA ALA A 97 -11.21 -0.17 -34.02
C ALA A 97 -11.41 1.01 -33.05
N GLY A 98 -11.32 2.24 -33.56
CA GLY A 98 -11.61 3.46 -32.80
C GLY A 98 -13.08 3.57 -32.39
N GLU A 99 -14.02 3.18 -33.25
CA GLU A 99 -15.44 3.13 -32.92
C GLU A 99 -15.75 2.11 -31.82
N ALA A 100 -15.18 0.91 -31.90
CA ALA A 100 -15.29 -0.09 -30.84
C ALA A 100 -14.71 0.43 -29.50
N GLN A 101 -13.57 1.12 -29.55
CA GLN A 101 -12.98 1.74 -28.37
C GLN A 101 -13.83 2.89 -27.83
N ARG A 102 -14.48 3.71 -28.67
CA ARG A 102 -15.43 4.75 -28.23
C ARG A 102 -16.66 4.15 -27.55
N GLN A 103 -17.22 3.08 -28.11
CA GLN A 103 -18.35 2.37 -27.50
C GLN A 103 -17.98 1.81 -26.12
N MET A 104 -16.82 1.14 -26.03
CA MET A 104 -16.29 0.65 -24.76
C MET A 104 -16.08 1.81 -23.77
N ASN A 105 -15.42 2.89 -24.17
CA ASN A 105 -15.19 4.06 -23.32
C ASN A 105 -16.50 4.72 -22.86
N SER A 106 -17.52 4.79 -23.72
CA SER A 106 -18.83 5.33 -23.38
C SER A 106 -19.54 4.45 -22.36
N ALA A 107 -19.51 3.12 -22.53
CA ALA A 107 -20.11 2.18 -21.57
C ALA A 107 -19.36 2.21 -20.22
N LEU A 108 -18.03 2.29 -20.24
CA LEU A 108 -17.21 2.45 -19.03
C LEU A 108 -17.52 3.77 -18.32
N GLN A 109 -17.71 4.87 -19.06
CA GLN A 109 -18.17 6.13 -18.50
C GLN A 109 -19.55 6.01 -17.85
N GLY A 110 -20.48 5.25 -18.45
CA GLY A 110 -21.78 4.98 -17.84
C GLY A 110 -21.67 4.30 -16.46
N VAL A 111 -20.76 3.34 -16.32
CA VAL A 111 -20.45 2.72 -15.01
C VAL A 111 -19.85 3.77 -14.06
N MET A 112 -18.86 4.54 -14.50
CA MET A 112 -18.23 5.56 -13.65
C MET A 112 -19.21 6.63 -13.18
N ASP A 113 -20.16 7.01 -14.02
CA ASP A 113 -21.19 8.01 -13.73
C ASP A 113 -22.16 7.51 -12.65
N LYS A 114 -22.55 6.23 -12.75
CA LYS A 114 -23.37 5.56 -11.72
C LYS A 114 -22.68 5.57 -10.36
N TYR A 115 -21.35 5.43 -10.33
CA TYR A 115 -20.55 5.42 -9.10
C TYR A 115 -19.88 6.77 -8.79
N LEU A 116 -20.27 7.86 -9.47
CA LEU A 116 -19.61 9.16 -9.30
C LEU A 116 -19.71 9.66 -7.87
N ILE A 117 -20.89 9.60 -7.25
CA ILE A 117 -21.10 10.08 -5.87
C ILE A 117 -20.28 9.24 -4.86
N PRO A 118 -20.37 7.89 -4.86
CA PRO A 118 -19.48 7.06 -4.04
C PRO A 118 -18.00 7.34 -4.25
N ASN A 119 -17.55 7.46 -5.50
CA ASN A 119 -16.15 7.72 -5.83
C ASN A 119 -15.70 9.10 -5.35
N LEU A 120 -16.55 10.12 -5.46
CA LEU A 120 -16.27 11.45 -4.93
C LEU A 120 -16.19 11.45 -3.41
N GLY A 121 -17.08 10.71 -2.74
CA GLY A 121 -17.04 10.52 -1.28
C GLY A 121 -15.77 9.80 -0.81
N VAL A 122 -15.34 8.77 -1.55
CA VAL A 122 -14.06 8.09 -1.31
C VAL A 122 -12.89 9.04 -1.56
N ALA A 123 -12.84 9.77 -2.67
CA ALA A 123 -11.74 10.68 -2.96
C ALA A 123 -11.65 11.81 -1.91
N GLY A 124 -12.77 12.43 -1.57
CA GLY A 124 -12.85 13.49 -0.55
C GLY A 124 -12.52 12.98 0.85
N GLY A 125 -13.10 11.86 1.27
CA GLY A 125 -12.79 11.23 2.55
C GLY A 125 -11.31 10.83 2.66
N GLY A 126 -10.73 10.32 1.57
CA GLY A 126 -9.31 10.00 1.47
C GLY A 126 -8.42 11.24 1.64
N LEU A 127 -8.78 12.37 1.03
CA LEU A 127 -8.06 13.64 1.18
C LEU A 127 -8.11 14.17 2.62
N ILE A 128 -9.29 14.12 3.26
CA ILE A 128 -9.46 14.52 4.66
C ILE A 128 -8.59 13.64 5.57
N LEU A 129 -8.66 12.32 5.42
CA LEU A 129 -7.84 11.39 6.20
C LEU A 129 -6.34 11.59 5.93
N SER A 130 -5.96 11.90 4.70
CA SER A 130 -4.57 12.20 4.33
C SER A 130 -4.07 13.47 5.03
N ALA A 131 -4.86 14.54 5.02
CA ALA A 131 -4.56 15.75 5.78
C ALA A 131 -4.46 15.45 7.28
N CYS A 132 -5.34 14.60 7.81
CA CYS A 132 -5.24 14.15 9.18
C CYS A 132 -3.91 13.43 9.46
N LEU A 133 -3.52 12.47 8.63
CA LEU A 133 -2.24 11.76 8.82
C LEU A 133 -1.05 12.72 8.78
N ILE A 134 -1.04 13.71 7.89
CA ILE A 134 0.03 14.72 7.82
C ILE A 134 0.09 15.52 9.12
N VAL A 135 -1.04 16.10 9.56
CA VAL A 135 -1.11 16.90 10.80
C VAL A 135 -0.70 16.06 12.01
N GLY A 136 -1.17 14.81 12.10
CA GLY A 136 -0.81 13.90 13.18
C GLY A 136 0.65 13.49 13.16
N GLY A 137 1.22 13.24 11.98
CA GLY A 137 2.65 12.96 11.82
C GLY A 137 3.51 14.14 12.30
N ILE A 138 3.20 15.36 11.87
CA ILE A 138 3.88 16.58 12.33
C ILE A 138 3.71 16.76 13.84
N ALA A 139 2.49 16.63 14.37
CA ALA A 139 2.22 16.79 15.79
C ALA A 139 2.96 15.75 16.65
N LEU A 140 3.14 14.54 16.12
CA LEU A 140 3.89 13.46 16.77
C LEU A 140 5.38 13.80 16.85
N PHE A 141 5.95 14.38 15.79
CA PHE A 141 7.32 14.90 15.80
C PHE A 141 7.52 16.09 16.74
N ARG A 142 6.47 16.89 16.94
CA ARG A 142 6.41 17.98 17.94
C ARG A 142 6.02 17.49 19.34
N ALA A 143 5.97 16.18 19.54
CA ALA A 143 5.71 15.52 20.81
C ALA A 143 4.43 15.98 21.55
N LYS A 144 3.38 16.41 20.83
CA LYS A 144 2.18 16.94 21.47
C LYS A 144 1.37 15.83 22.18
N GLN A 145 0.95 16.07 23.42
CA GLN A 145 0.27 15.07 24.26
C GLN A 145 -1.07 14.58 23.70
N TRP A 146 -1.78 15.41 22.92
CA TRP A 146 -3.07 15.04 22.32
C TRP A 146 -2.92 14.11 21.11
N THR A 147 -1.72 14.01 20.53
CA THR A 147 -1.49 13.32 19.25
C THR A 147 -1.80 11.82 19.28
N PRO A 148 -1.42 11.02 20.30
CA PRO A 148 -1.73 9.59 20.32
C PRO A 148 -3.22 9.31 20.29
N THR A 149 -4.01 10.06 21.08
CA THR A 149 -5.46 9.89 21.13
C THR A 149 -6.09 10.23 19.79
N TRP A 150 -5.63 11.30 19.15
CA TRP A 150 -6.15 11.73 17.86
C TRP A 150 -5.76 10.77 16.73
N LEU A 151 -4.48 10.42 16.59
CA LEU A 151 -3.99 9.48 15.57
C LEU A 151 -4.63 8.09 15.71
N ARG A 152 -4.87 7.61 16.93
CA ARG A 152 -5.57 6.34 17.14
C ARG A 152 -7.00 6.39 16.60
N ARG A 153 -7.73 7.50 16.81
CA ARG A 153 -9.06 7.69 16.22
C ARG A 153 -8.97 7.74 14.70
N THR A 154 -8.00 8.49 14.15
CA THR A 154 -7.76 8.56 12.71
C THR A 154 -7.47 7.20 12.10
N PHE A 155 -6.60 6.38 12.70
CA PHE A 155 -6.32 5.01 12.23
C PHE A 155 -7.55 4.11 12.26
N LEU A 156 -8.38 4.20 13.30
CA LEU A 156 -9.61 3.44 13.37
C LEU A 156 -10.59 3.83 12.25
N VAL A 157 -10.80 5.14 12.04
CA VAL A 157 -11.63 5.64 10.94
C VAL A 157 -11.05 5.23 9.59
N MET A 158 -9.72 5.26 9.44
CA MET A 158 -9.05 4.88 8.21
C MET A 158 -9.20 3.39 7.89
N ILE A 159 -9.20 2.51 8.90
CA ILE A 159 -9.48 1.07 8.69
C ILE A 159 -10.90 0.88 8.14
N VAL A 160 -11.91 1.51 8.77
CA VAL A 160 -13.31 1.42 8.31
C VAL A 160 -13.47 2.02 6.92
N PHE A 161 -12.88 3.20 6.70
CA PHE A 161 -12.88 3.86 5.42
C PHE A 161 -12.24 3.01 4.33
N GLU A 162 -11.15 2.31 4.65
CA GLU A 162 -10.48 1.44 3.69
C GLU A 162 -11.41 0.29 3.29
N LEU A 163 -12.06 -0.38 4.23
CA LEU A 163 -13.04 -1.43 3.92
C LEU A 163 -14.19 -0.92 3.02
N ILE A 164 -14.74 0.25 3.30
CA ILE A 164 -15.79 0.87 2.47
C ILE A 164 -15.26 1.14 1.06
N ARG A 165 -14.07 1.75 0.95
CA ARG A 165 -13.43 2.04 -0.33
C ARG A 165 -13.23 0.76 -1.15
N GLN A 166 -12.81 -0.33 -0.50
CA GLN A 166 -12.59 -1.61 -1.17
C GLN A 166 -13.92 -2.19 -1.70
N SER A 167 -14.98 -2.12 -0.93
CA SER A 167 -16.31 -2.55 -1.37
C SER A 167 -16.80 -1.77 -2.59
N VAL A 168 -16.66 -0.44 -2.59
CA VAL A 168 -17.03 0.40 -3.75
C VAL A 168 -16.22 0.02 -4.99
N PHE A 169 -14.90 -0.15 -4.84
CA PHE A 169 -14.04 -0.55 -5.95
C PHE A 169 -14.40 -1.94 -6.50
N ALA A 170 -14.69 -2.91 -5.64
CA ALA A 170 -15.12 -4.24 -6.06
C ALA A 170 -16.43 -4.18 -6.88
N LEU A 171 -17.40 -3.38 -6.44
CA LEU A 171 -18.66 -3.16 -7.18
C LEU A 171 -18.41 -2.55 -8.56
N VAL A 172 -17.59 -1.49 -8.63
CA VAL A 172 -17.22 -0.86 -9.90
C VAL A 172 -16.53 -1.85 -10.84
N GLN A 173 -15.62 -2.68 -10.31
CA GLN A 173 -14.90 -3.68 -11.12
C GLN A 173 -15.82 -4.78 -11.66
N MET A 174 -16.81 -5.24 -10.88
CA MET A 174 -17.79 -6.22 -11.34
C MET A 174 -18.63 -5.71 -12.52
N GLU A 175 -18.95 -4.43 -12.58
CA GLU A 175 -19.67 -3.82 -13.70
C GLU A 175 -18.76 -3.45 -14.88
N THR A 176 -17.52 -3.04 -14.59
CA THR A 176 -16.52 -2.66 -15.60
C THR A 176 -16.02 -3.88 -16.38
N TYR A 177 -15.88 -5.04 -15.72
CA TYR A 177 -15.34 -6.25 -16.33
C TYR A 177 -16.09 -6.72 -17.60
N PRO A 178 -17.42 -6.95 -17.58
CA PRO A 178 -18.14 -7.40 -18.77
C PRO A 178 -18.08 -6.37 -19.91
N VAL A 179 -18.10 -5.06 -19.58
CA VAL A 179 -17.96 -3.98 -20.57
C VAL A 179 -16.60 -4.06 -21.27
N MET A 180 -15.51 -4.27 -20.51
CA MET A 180 -14.18 -4.45 -21.09
C MET A 180 -14.11 -5.71 -21.95
N GLN A 181 -14.66 -6.84 -21.49
CA GLN A 181 -14.67 -8.08 -22.27
C GLN A 181 -15.37 -7.92 -23.62
N ASP A 182 -16.56 -7.32 -23.64
CA ASP A 182 -17.31 -7.04 -24.87
C ASP A 182 -16.55 -6.06 -25.78
N GLY A 183 -15.98 -5.00 -25.22
CA GLY A 183 -15.16 -4.04 -25.96
C GLY A 183 -13.93 -4.67 -26.61
N PHE A 184 -13.20 -5.51 -25.88
CA PHE A 184 -12.03 -6.22 -26.43
C PHE A 184 -12.41 -7.23 -27.51
N ALA A 185 -13.53 -7.94 -27.35
CA ALA A 185 -14.04 -8.84 -28.39
C ALA A 185 -14.33 -8.07 -29.70
N LYS A 186 -15.06 -6.96 -29.61
CA LYS A 186 -15.36 -6.09 -30.76
C LYS A 186 -14.11 -5.48 -31.40
N MET A 187 -13.12 -5.07 -30.60
CA MET A 187 -11.84 -4.57 -31.12
C MET A 187 -11.04 -5.67 -31.82
N ALA A 188 -11.07 -6.91 -31.32
CA ALA A 188 -10.44 -8.05 -31.98
C ALA A 188 -11.13 -8.37 -33.33
N GLU A 189 -12.46 -8.34 -33.36
CA GLU A 189 -13.26 -8.52 -34.58
C GLU A 189 -13.07 -7.38 -35.59
N ALA A 190 -12.73 -6.17 -35.16
CA ALA A 190 -12.40 -5.07 -36.06
C ALA A 190 -10.98 -5.20 -36.65
N ASN A 191 -10.10 -5.98 -36.02
CA ASN A 191 -8.70 -6.17 -36.38
C ASN A 191 -8.43 -7.55 -37.01
N GLN A 192 -9.35 -8.08 -37.83
CA GLN A 192 -9.37 -9.47 -38.36
C GLN A 192 -8.10 -9.95 -39.10
N GLY A 193 -7.08 -9.11 -39.28
CA GLY A 193 -5.79 -9.48 -39.82
C GLY A 193 -4.89 -10.32 -38.90
N SER A 194 -5.19 -10.48 -37.59
CA SER A 194 -4.34 -11.26 -36.67
C SER A 194 -5.14 -12.15 -35.71
N SER A 195 -5.62 -13.29 -36.20
CA SER A 195 -6.37 -14.28 -35.41
C SER A 195 -5.63 -14.75 -34.14
N GLY A 196 -4.30 -14.92 -34.21
CA GLY A 196 -3.50 -15.31 -33.04
C GLY A 196 -3.38 -14.24 -31.95
N SER A 197 -3.55 -12.95 -32.30
CA SER A 197 -3.42 -11.86 -31.31
C SER A 197 -4.62 -11.77 -30.37
N ALA A 198 -5.81 -12.18 -30.81
CA ALA A 198 -7.04 -12.05 -30.05
C ALA A 198 -7.08 -13.00 -28.83
N GLU A 199 -6.71 -14.26 -29.03
CA GLU A 199 -6.67 -15.26 -27.95
C GLU A 199 -5.58 -14.96 -26.92
N MET A 200 -4.41 -14.52 -27.39
CA MET A 200 -3.32 -14.08 -26.53
C MET A 200 -3.74 -12.87 -25.68
N MET A 201 -4.41 -11.88 -26.28
CA MET A 201 -4.87 -10.68 -25.58
C MET A 201 -5.92 -10.99 -24.51
N LYS A 202 -6.87 -11.89 -24.81
CA LYS A 202 -7.86 -12.38 -23.83
C LYS A 202 -7.18 -13.08 -22.65
N SER A 203 -6.21 -13.95 -22.93
CA SER A 203 -5.48 -14.70 -21.90
C SER A 203 -4.66 -13.79 -21.00
N ILE A 204 -3.96 -12.81 -21.59
CA ILE A 204 -3.18 -11.80 -20.86
C ILE A 204 -4.10 -10.94 -20.00
N GLN A 205 -5.25 -10.51 -20.53
CA GLN A 205 -6.20 -9.68 -19.78
C GLN A 205 -6.74 -10.43 -18.55
N GLN A 206 -7.14 -11.70 -18.72
CA GLN A 206 -7.66 -12.52 -17.63
C GLN A 206 -6.58 -12.77 -16.56
N ALA A 207 -5.35 -13.10 -16.97
CA ALA A 207 -4.24 -13.28 -16.03
C ALA A 207 -3.92 -11.98 -15.27
N SER A 208 -3.83 -10.86 -15.98
CA SER A 208 -3.56 -9.54 -15.40
C SER A 208 -4.63 -9.13 -14.39
N MET A 209 -5.89 -9.48 -14.67
CA MET A 209 -7.00 -9.22 -13.76
C MET A 209 -6.85 -10.00 -12.45
N ILE A 210 -6.59 -11.30 -12.52
CA ILE A 210 -6.44 -12.16 -11.33
C ILE A 210 -5.26 -11.67 -10.48
N ILE A 211 -4.12 -11.42 -11.13
CA ILE A 211 -2.93 -10.87 -10.46
C ILE A 211 -3.26 -9.52 -9.81
N GLY A 212 -3.97 -8.65 -10.53
CA GLY A 212 -4.42 -7.35 -10.03
C GLY A 212 -5.28 -7.47 -8.79
N PHE A 213 -6.27 -8.37 -8.77
CA PHE A 213 -7.13 -8.59 -7.60
C PHE A 213 -6.37 -9.16 -6.40
N VAL A 214 -5.49 -10.15 -6.61
CA VAL A 214 -4.69 -10.74 -5.53
C VAL A 214 -3.74 -9.70 -4.94
N PHE A 215 -3.03 -8.96 -5.79
CA PHE A 215 -2.12 -7.90 -5.36
C PHE A 215 -2.86 -6.81 -4.58
N TRP A 216 -4.01 -6.38 -5.10
CA TRP A 216 -4.80 -5.32 -4.47
C TRP A 216 -5.38 -5.75 -3.11
N GLY A 217 -5.93 -6.98 -3.03
CA GLY A 217 -6.39 -7.55 -1.76
C GLY A 217 -5.27 -7.73 -0.73
N GLY A 218 -4.11 -8.24 -1.17
CA GLY A 218 -2.92 -8.37 -0.32
C GLY A 218 -2.41 -7.02 0.18
N TRP A 219 -2.36 -6.01 -0.69
CA TRP A 219 -1.94 -4.66 -0.32
C TRP A 219 -2.88 -4.00 0.70
N THR A 220 -4.18 -4.20 0.54
CA THR A 220 -5.18 -3.76 1.52
C THR A 220 -4.97 -4.42 2.88
N LEU A 221 -4.69 -5.73 2.91
CA LEU A 221 -4.39 -6.42 4.15
C LEU A 221 -3.14 -5.84 4.84
N VAL A 222 -2.07 -5.58 4.08
CA VAL A 222 -0.85 -4.94 4.60
C VAL A 222 -1.15 -3.58 5.24
N LYS A 223 -1.96 -2.74 4.59
CA LYS A 223 -2.37 -1.44 5.16
C LYS A 223 -3.15 -1.59 6.46
N ILE A 224 -4.11 -2.51 6.51
CA ILE A 224 -4.90 -2.76 7.73
C ILE A 224 -3.98 -3.21 8.87
N LEU A 225 -3.00 -4.06 8.58
CA LEU A 225 -2.00 -4.50 9.58
C LEU A 225 -1.14 -3.33 10.08
N ILE A 226 -0.65 -2.47 9.19
CA ILE A 226 0.14 -1.28 9.56
C ILE A 226 -0.69 -0.32 10.43
N LEU A 227 -1.94 -0.04 10.04
CA LEU A 227 -2.85 0.84 10.79
C LEU A 227 -3.18 0.25 12.16
N THR A 228 -3.43 -1.05 12.23
CA THR A 228 -3.71 -1.77 13.49
C THR A 228 -2.48 -1.76 14.41
N TRP A 229 -1.29 -1.99 13.86
CA TRP A 229 -0.04 -1.90 14.60
C TRP A 229 0.16 -0.49 15.15
N GLY A 230 0.03 0.56 14.33
CA GLY A 230 0.14 1.95 14.76
C GLY A 230 -0.88 2.32 15.83
N PHE A 231 -2.12 1.86 15.69
CA PHE A 231 -3.19 2.05 16.68
C PHE A 231 -2.85 1.44 18.05
N ARG A 232 -2.33 0.20 18.06
CA ARG A 232 -1.93 -0.49 19.29
C ARG A 232 -0.66 0.11 19.88
N TYR A 233 0.31 0.44 19.04
CA TYR A 233 1.59 1.01 19.47
C TYR A 233 1.42 2.35 20.17
N LEU A 234 0.68 3.30 19.58
CA LEU A 234 0.37 4.60 20.19
C LEU A 234 -0.48 4.48 21.47
N GLY A 235 -1.11 3.32 21.70
CA GLY A 235 -1.86 3.03 22.91
C GLY A 235 -0.98 2.69 24.13
N ARG A 236 0.31 2.39 23.93
CA ARG A 236 1.20 1.91 25.00
C ARG A 236 1.60 3.03 25.96
N GLN A 237 1.76 2.69 27.24
CA GLN A 237 2.04 3.63 28.32
C GLN A 237 3.35 4.40 28.11
N HIS A 238 4.44 3.72 27.75
CA HIS A 238 5.74 4.36 27.50
C HIS A 238 5.72 5.45 26.42
N VAL A 239 4.83 5.33 25.41
CA VAL A 239 4.67 6.38 24.37
C VAL A 239 4.02 7.62 24.99
N ARG A 240 3.03 7.43 25.87
CA ARG A 240 2.37 8.54 26.56
C ARG A 240 3.32 9.23 27.53
N ASP A 241 4.08 8.45 28.29
CA ASP A 241 5.06 8.96 29.24
C ASP A 241 6.13 9.80 28.52
N TYR A 242 6.66 9.30 27.40
CA TYR A 242 7.60 10.03 26.54
C TYR A 242 7.04 11.39 26.09
N LEU A 243 5.81 11.41 25.56
CA LEU A 243 5.20 12.65 25.06
C LEU A 243 4.87 13.63 26.20
N ALA A 244 4.49 13.12 27.37
CA ALA A 244 4.24 13.94 28.55
C ALA A 244 5.53 14.63 29.01
N GLN A 245 6.63 13.88 29.14
CA GLN A 245 7.94 14.40 29.50
C GLN A 245 8.46 15.42 28.47
N ALA A 246 8.37 15.10 27.17
CA ALA A 246 8.81 16.00 26.11
C ALA A 246 8.04 17.33 26.10
N THR A 247 6.73 17.29 26.38
CA THR A 247 5.92 18.52 26.48
C THR A 247 6.28 19.34 27.73
N ALA A 248 6.62 18.70 28.84
CA ALA A 248 7.05 19.41 30.06
C ALA A 248 8.36 20.16 29.81
N VAL A 249 9.33 19.52 29.14
CA VAL A 249 10.60 20.16 28.76
C VAL A 249 10.37 21.35 27.81
N GLU A 250 9.50 21.22 26.81
CA GLU A 250 9.15 22.34 25.92
C GLU A 250 8.55 23.54 26.69
N ALA A 251 7.72 23.26 27.71
CA ALA A 251 7.08 24.29 28.52
C ALA A 251 8.05 25.00 29.46
N ASP A 252 9.06 24.30 29.98
CA ASP A 252 10.07 24.89 30.86
C ASP A 252 11.06 25.76 30.07
N VAL A 253 11.47 25.31 28.88
CA VAL A 253 12.29 26.12 27.95
C VAL A 253 11.55 27.39 27.48
N ALA A 254 10.23 27.34 27.33
CA ALA A 254 9.45 28.52 26.93
C ALA A 254 9.34 29.60 28.04
N LYS A 255 9.67 29.27 29.30
CA LYS A 255 9.63 30.22 30.43
C LYS A 255 10.97 30.87 30.72
N SER A 256 12.08 30.28 30.25
CA SER A 256 13.44 30.81 30.37
C SER A 256 13.74 31.82 29.27
#